data_AF-A0A524GCW6-F1
#
_entry.id   AF-A0A524GCW6-F1
#
_cell.length_a   1.000
_cell.length_b   1.000
_cell.length_c   1.000
_cell.angle_alpha   90.00
_cell.angle_beta   90.00
_cell.angle_gamma   90.00
#
_symmetry.space_group_name_H-M   'P 1'
#
loop_
_entity.id
_entity.type
_entity.pdbx_description
1 polymer ?
#
loop_
_entity_poly.entity_id
_entity_poly.type
_entity_poly.pdbx_seq_one_letter_code
_entity_poly.pdbx_strand_id
1 'polypeptide(L)' 'MKRVIAIDGPSGSGKTTVAKSVAKELGFHYLDTGALYRAIALALRTEGIQPEDTDDTIV' A
#
# COMPACT_ATOMS: atom_id res chain seq x y z
N MET A 1 20.88 -13.89 -1.90
CA MET A 1 19.56 -13.28 -2.21
C MET A 1 18.88 -12.88 -0.89
N LYS A 2 18.25 -11.71 -0.83
CA LYS A 2 17.36 -11.35 0.29
C LYS A 2 16.00 -12.03 0.08
N ARG A 3 15.39 -12.55 1.14
CA ARG A 3 14.06 -13.20 1.09
C ARG A 3 12.97 -12.12 1.11
N VAL A 4 11.84 -12.39 0.46
CA VAL A 4 10.65 -11.53 0.43
C VAL A 4 9.43 -12.39 0.76
N ILE A 5 8.51 -11.85 1.57
CA ILE A 5 7.26 -12.52 1.94
C ILE A 5 6.10 -11.62 1.48
N ALA A 6 5.23 -12.16 0.63
CA ALA A 6 3.99 -11.51 0.21
C ALA A 6 2.82 -12.04 1.05
N ILE A 7 1.91 -11.15 1.47
CA ILE A 7 0.73 -11.49 2.28
C ILE A 7 -0.50 -10.82 1.65
N ASP A 8 -1.31 -11.63 0.98
CA ASP A 8 -2.47 -11.19 0.21
C ASP A 8 -3.80 -11.71 0.77
N GLY A 9 -4.91 -11.11 0.33
CA GLY A 9 -6.26 -11.44 0.77
C GLY A 9 -7.21 -10.22 0.80
N PRO A 10 -8.53 -10.44 1.00
CA PRO A 10 -9.55 -9.40 0.87
C PRO A 10 -9.47 -8.34 1.98
N SER A 11 -10.15 -7.20 1.80
CA SER A 11 -10.27 -6.19 2.86
C SER A 11 -10.86 -6.79 4.13
N GLY A 12 -10.42 -6.34 5.31
CA GLY A 12 -10.90 -6.83 6.60
C GLY A 12 -10.33 -8.19 7.07
N SER A 13 -9.53 -8.90 6.27
CA SER A 13 -8.99 -10.21 6.67
C SER A 13 -7.81 -10.18 7.67
N GLY A 14 -7.43 -9.00 8.17
CA GLY A 14 -6.35 -8.87 9.17
C GLY A 14 -4.91 -8.86 8.64
N LYS A 15 -4.70 -8.81 7.32
CA LYS A 15 -3.36 -8.85 6.68
C LYS A 15 -2.36 -7.87 7.26
N THR A 16 -2.73 -6.60 7.42
CA THR A 16 -1.86 -5.57 7.98
C THR A 16 -1.38 -5.94 9.38
N THR A 17 -2.28 -6.47 10.22
CA THR A 17 -1.95 -6.92 11.57
C THR A 17 -0.98 -8.09 11.54
N VAL A 18 -1.30 -9.14 10.77
CA VAL A 18 -0.45 -10.34 10.66
C VAL A 18 0.92 -10.00 10.05
N ALA A 19 0.95 -9.23 8.97
CA ALA A 19 2.18 -8.84 8.28
C ALA A 19 3.12 -8.03 9.18
N LYS A 20 2.59 -7.10 9.98
CA LYS A 20 3.39 -6.35 10.97
C LYS A 20 3.97 -7.28 12.05
N SER A 21 3.17 -8.21 12.56
CA SER A 21 3.62 -9.18 13.57
C SER A 21 4.71 -10.09 13.02
N VAL A 22 4.50 -10.66 11.83
CA VAL A 22 5.48 -11.52 11.14
C VAL A 22 6.78 -10.77 10.85
N ALA A 23 6.68 -9.53 10.36
CA ALA A 23 7.86 -8.72 10.07
C ALA A 23 8.68 -8.42 11.33
N LYS A 24 8.00 -8.08 12.45
CA LYS A 24 8.64 -7.85 13.74
C LYS A 24 9.34 -9.12 14.27
N GLU A 25 8.66 -10.26 14.23
CA GLU A 25 9.18 -11.53 14.74
C GLU A 25 10.39 -12.03 13.93
N LEU A 26 10.36 -11.86 12.61
CA LEU A 26 11.40 -12.35 11.72
C LEU A 26 12.52 -11.32 11.43
N GLY A 27 12.40 -10.10 11.94
CA GLY A 27 13.34 -9.01 11.66
C GLY A 27 13.31 -8.48 10.22
N PHE A 28 12.14 -8.54 9.57
CA PHE A 28 11.94 -8.01 8.21
C PHE A 28 11.46 -6.56 8.26
N HIS A 29 11.78 -5.81 7.20
CA HIS A 29 11.07 -4.56 6.93
C HIS A 29 9.64 -4.86 6.49
N TYR A 30 8.70 -4.04 6.93
CA TYR A 30 7.29 -4.11 6.56
C TYR A 30 6.93 -3.02 5.54
N LEU A 31 6.21 -3.38 4.48
CA LEU A 31 5.70 -2.47 3.46
C LEU A 31 4.17 -2.59 3.39
N ASP A 32 3.44 -1.50 3.64
CA ASP A 32 1.98 -1.43 3.49
C ASP A 32 1.63 -0.85 2.12
N THR A 33 1.47 -1.72 1.13
CA THR A 33 1.06 -1.31 -0.23
C THR A 33 -0.32 -0.66 -0.23
N GLY A 34 -1.23 -1.08 0.65
CA GLY A 34 -2.56 -0.49 0.77
C GLY A 34 -2.50 0.96 1.26
N ALA A 35 -1.62 1.28 2.20
CA ALA A 35 -1.41 2.65 2.65
C ALA A 35 -0.81 3.53 1.54
N LEU A 36 0.13 2.98 0.77
CA LEU A 36 0.72 3.66 -0.40
C LEU A 36 -0.36 4.06 -1.42
N TYR A 37 -1.19 3.12 -1.87
CA TYR A 37 -2.27 3.42 -2.81
C TYR A 37 -3.28 4.44 -2.28
N ARG A 38 -3.63 4.36 -0.98
CA ARG A 38 -4.54 5.33 -0.35
C ARG A 38 -3.93 6.73 -0.27
N ALA A 39 -2.63 6.84 0.02
CA ALA A 39 -1.93 8.11 0.09
C ALA A 39 -1.88 8.79 -1.29
N ILE A 40 -1.53 8.02 -2.34
CA ILE A 40 -1.54 8.52 -3.73
C ILE A 40 -2.95 8.96 -4.13
N ALA A 41 -3.96 8.13 -3.88
CA ALA A 41 -5.34 8.48 -4.21
C ALA A 41 -5.84 9.71 -3.44
N LEU A 42 -5.35 9.94 -2.23
CA LEU A 42 -5.65 11.16 -1.47
C LEU A 42 -4.98 12.38 -2.11
N ALA A 43 -3.70 12.29 -2.48
CA ALA A 43 -2.98 13.38 -3.12
C ALA A 43 -3.65 13.82 -4.43
N LEU A 44 -3.98 12.87 -5.31
CA LEU A 44 -4.69 13.16 -6.56
C LEU A 44 -6.05 13.83 -6.31
N ARG A 45 -6.83 13.33 -5.34
CA ARG A 45 -8.11 13.96 -4.97
C ARG A 45 -7.94 15.39 -4.42
N THR A 46 -6.86 15.66 -3.69
CA THR A 46 -6.56 17.00 -3.17
C THR A 46 -6.20 17.97 -4.29
N GLU A 47 -5.53 17.50 -5.35
CA GLU A 47 -5.23 18.25 -6.58
C GLU A 47 -6.43 18.37 -7.54
N GLY A 48 -7.56 17.74 -7.21
CA GLY A 48 -8.76 17.73 -8.05
C GLY A 48 -8.70 16.77 -9.25
N ILE A 49 -7.64 15.96 -9.35
CA ILE A 49 -7.44 14.98 -10.43
C ILE A 49 -8.40 13.79 -10.23
N GLN A 50 -9.18 13.50 -11.26
CA GLN A 50 -10.16 12.42 -11.31
C GLN A 50 -9.59 11.15 -11.93
N PRO A 51 -10.17 9.97 -11.64
CA PRO A 51 -9.73 8.71 -12.24
C PRO A 51 -9.83 8.65 -13.77
N GLU A 52 -10.70 9.48 -14.36
CA GLU A 52 -10.89 9.60 -15.81
C GLU A 52 -9.94 10.60 -16.49
N ASP A 53 -9.18 11.38 -15.72
CA ASP A 53 -8.22 12.33 -16.27
C ASP A 53 -7.01 11.60 -16.86
N THR A 54 -6.41 12.18 -17.89
CA THR A 54 -5.19 11.66 -18.50
C THR A 54 -3.98 11.90 -17.58
N ASP A 55 -2.99 11.01 -17.66
CA ASP A 55 -1.74 11.12 -16.89
C ASP A 55 -1.00 12.46 -17.06
N ASP A 56 -1.21 13.17 -18.19
CA ASP A 56 -0.68 14.52 -18.44
C ASP A 56 -1.12 15.58 -17.41
N THR A 57 -2.15 15.29 -16.61
CA THR A 57 -2.65 16.17 -15.52
C THR A 57 -1.88 16.00 -14.20
N ILE A 58 -1.05 14.96 -14.09
CA ILE A 58 -0.23 14.69 -12.90
C ILE A 58 1.08 15.47 -13.02
N VAL A 59 1.25 16.52 -12.20
CA VAL A 59 2.44 17.41 -12.20
C VAL A 59 3.43 17.03 -11.11
#